data_AF-V9LDR0-F1
#
_entry.id   AF-V9LDR0-F1
#
_cell.length_a   1.000
_cell.length_b   1.000
_cell.length_c   1.000
_cell.angle_alpha   90.00
_cell.angle_beta   90.00
_cell.angle_gamma   90.00
#
_symmetry.space_group_name_H-M   'P 1'
#
loop_
_entity.id
_entity.type
_entity.pdbx_description
1 polymer ?
#
loop_
_entity_poly.entity_id
_entity_poly.type
_entity_poly.pdbx_seq_one_letter_code
_entity_poly.pdbx_strand_id
1 'polypeptide(L)'
;RSSDLGEGQALPQSHSQPQLQPQPQAQSPFQFQTPPEILLRTPKVNCPEKVIICLDLSEEMSLQKLESLNGLKTNALNIAQKMIEMFVRTKHKIDKRHEFALVVVNDEVTWLSGFTSDPREVCSCLYDLDTSVCDSFNLDGLFNLIQQKIELPITENIQTIPPPYIVRMILIYIRASCHPQLASMERLNKILQSAYFFFDVIYIHNGTEEMEETSNNKEIYSFFNQLDTKGTSYKYDVSLTGQALELHNCMA
;
A
#
# COMPACT_ATOMS: atom_id res chain seq x y z
N ARG A 1 -66.26 -69.31 0.09
CA ARG A 1 -66.60 -69.36 -1.36
C ARG A 1 -66.01 -68.11 -1.98
N SER A 2 -65.45 -68.19 -3.18
CA SER A 2 -64.75 -67.09 -3.90
C SER A 2 -65.69 -65.90 -4.21
N SER A 3 -65.24 -64.70 -4.59
CA SER A 3 -63.89 -64.13 -4.83
C SER A 3 -63.93 -62.59 -4.53
N ASP A 4 -63.12 -61.62 -5.00
CA ASP A 4 -62.08 -61.53 -6.06
C ASP A 4 -61.10 -60.34 -5.86
N LEU A 5 -60.27 -60.04 -6.87
CA LEU A 5 -59.15 -59.07 -6.88
C LEU A 5 -59.53 -57.59 -7.11
N GLY A 6 -58.68 -56.67 -6.63
CA GLY A 6 -58.68 -55.25 -7.03
C GLY A 6 -57.62 -54.39 -6.32
N GLU A 7 -56.96 -53.50 -7.09
CA GLU A 7 -56.10 -52.36 -6.66
C GLU A 7 -54.81 -52.70 -5.84
N GLY A 8 -53.75 -51.87 -5.83
CA GLY A 8 -53.47 -50.66 -6.62
C GLY A 8 -52.43 -49.74 -5.97
N GLN A 9 -51.15 -49.82 -6.40
CA GLN A 9 -50.01 -48.88 -6.21
C GLN A 9 -50.04 -47.89 -5.00
N ALA A 10 -49.21 -48.02 -3.96
CA ALA A 10 -47.73 -47.92 -3.87
C ALA A 10 -47.23 -46.59 -3.25
N LEU A 11 -46.65 -46.67 -2.05
CA LEU A 11 -45.83 -45.63 -1.40
C LEU A 11 -44.68 -46.31 -0.62
N PRO A 12 -43.39 -46.00 -0.87
CA PRO A 12 -42.28 -46.54 -0.10
C PRO A 12 -42.07 -45.82 1.24
N GLN A 13 -41.54 -46.53 2.24
CA GLN A 13 -41.09 -45.95 3.51
C GLN A 13 -39.59 -45.65 3.50
N SER A 14 -39.20 -44.69 4.35
CA SER A 14 -37.89 -44.54 5.02
C SER A 14 -36.57 -44.56 4.22
N HIS A 15 -35.69 -43.61 4.52
CA HIS A 15 -34.43 -43.94 5.22
C HIS A 15 -33.84 -42.69 5.89
N SER A 16 -33.56 -42.78 7.19
CA SER A 16 -32.93 -41.71 7.98
C SER A 16 -31.40 -41.84 7.92
N GLN A 17 -30.67 -40.75 7.68
CA GLN A 17 -29.20 -40.74 7.74
C GLN A 17 -28.71 -40.60 9.20
N PRO A 18 -27.72 -41.40 9.65
CA PRO A 18 -27.05 -41.17 10.93
C PRO A 18 -26.12 -39.96 10.89
N GLN A 19 -26.11 -39.15 11.96
CA GLN A 19 -25.12 -38.08 12.13
C GLN A 19 -23.77 -38.66 12.61
N LEU A 20 -22.68 -38.27 11.95
CA LEU A 20 -21.31 -38.57 12.40
C LEU A 20 -20.81 -37.48 13.36
N GLN A 21 -20.26 -37.91 14.50
CA GLN A 21 -19.61 -37.02 15.47
C GLN A 21 -18.14 -36.75 15.08
N PRO A 22 -17.60 -35.54 15.26
CA PRO A 22 -16.19 -35.26 15.01
C PRO A 22 -15.27 -35.93 16.04
N GLN A 23 -14.19 -36.57 15.58
CA GLN A 23 -13.11 -37.02 16.45
C GLN A 23 -12.14 -35.87 16.78
N PRO A 24 -11.53 -35.85 17.99
CA PRO A 24 -10.49 -34.88 18.32
C PRO A 24 -9.20 -35.17 17.54
N GLN A 25 -8.67 -34.17 16.84
CA GLN A 25 -7.40 -34.29 16.11
C GLN A 25 -6.20 -34.18 17.07
N ALA A 26 -5.18 -35.00 16.85
CA ALA A 26 -3.94 -34.97 17.61
C ALA A 26 -3.06 -33.77 17.20
N GLN A 27 -2.42 -33.13 18.18
CA GLN A 27 -1.53 -31.99 17.96
C GLN A 27 -0.14 -32.44 17.49
N SER A 28 0.44 -31.71 16.53
CA SER A 28 1.79 -31.99 16.00
C SER A 28 2.89 -31.38 16.89
N PRO A 29 4.03 -32.08 17.10
CA PRO A 29 5.00 -31.74 18.16
C PRO A 29 5.98 -30.60 17.81
N PHE A 30 5.71 -29.78 16.80
CA PHE A 30 6.63 -28.72 16.32
C PHE A 30 5.95 -27.35 16.24
N GLN A 31 5.46 -26.85 17.37
CA GLN A 31 5.21 -25.42 17.54
C GLN A 31 6.50 -24.72 17.94
N PHE A 32 7.14 -24.06 16.97
CA PHE A 32 8.12 -23.02 17.30
C PHE A 32 7.38 -21.88 18.00
N GLN A 33 7.68 -21.67 19.29
CA GLN A 33 7.17 -20.53 20.02
C GLN A 33 7.87 -19.27 19.49
N THR A 34 7.20 -18.53 18.62
CA THR A 34 7.56 -17.13 18.37
C THR A 34 7.52 -16.39 19.71
N PRO A 35 8.51 -15.54 20.03
CA PRO A 35 8.42 -14.65 21.18
C PRO A 35 7.12 -13.82 21.10
N PRO A 36 6.50 -13.45 22.23
CA PRO A 36 5.33 -12.58 22.21
C PRO A 36 5.76 -11.21 21.66
N GLU A 37 5.46 -10.99 20.38
CA GLU A 37 5.66 -9.73 19.70
C GLU A 37 4.91 -8.64 20.47
N ILE A 38 5.65 -7.67 21.01
CA ILE A 38 5.07 -6.59 21.82
C ILE A 38 4.40 -5.61 20.86
N LEU A 39 3.18 -5.97 20.45
CA LEU A 39 2.34 -5.18 19.56
C LEU A 39 2.04 -3.82 20.22
N LEU A 40 2.85 -2.81 19.91
CA LEU A 40 2.75 -1.45 20.40
C LEU A 40 1.47 -0.78 19.88
N ARG A 41 0.37 -1.09 20.56
CA ARG A 41 -0.98 -0.72 20.17
C ARG A 41 -1.26 0.74 20.54
N THR A 42 -1.08 1.63 19.57
CA THR A 42 -1.48 3.03 19.67
C THR A 42 -3.01 3.18 19.87
N PRO A 43 -3.48 4.26 20.53
CA PRO A 43 -4.90 4.51 20.70
C PRO A 43 -5.55 4.79 19.33
N LYS A 44 -6.66 4.10 19.03
CA LYS A 44 -7.41 4.25 17.78
C LYS A 44 -8.24 5.53 17.78
N VAL A 45 -7.61 6.65 17.44
CA VAL A 45 -8.24 7.97 17.30
C VAL A 45 -7.90 8.59 15.93
N ASN A 46 -8.74 9.53 15.46
CA ASN A 46 -8.46 10.30 14.25
C ASN A 46 -7.62 11.53 14.60
N CYS A 47 -6.29 11.37 14.63
CA CYS A 47 -5.36 12.49 14.73
C CYS A 47 -5.11 13.14 13.36
N PRO A 48 -4.68 14.42 13.31
CA PRO A 48 -4.10 15.01 12.12
C PRO A 48 -2.98 14.15 11.53
N GLU A 49 -2.81 14.19 10.22
CA GLU A 49 -1.72 13.50 9.53
C GLU A 49 -0.88 14.51 8.75
N LYS A 50 0.44 14.44 8.92
CA LYS A 50 1.44 15.00 8.03
C LYS A 50 1.73 13.96 6.95
N VAL A 51 1.09 14.08 5.79
CA VAL A 51 1.25 13.13 4.69
C VAL A 51 2.33 13.61 3.73
N ILE A 52 3.30 12.73 3.41
CA ILE A 52 4.40 13.01 2.49
C ILE A 52 4.20 12.12 1.27
N ILE A 53 3.80 12.72 0.15
CA ILE A 53 3.66 12.02 -1.12
C ILE A 53 5.02 12.05 -1.82
N CYS A 54 5.59 10.87 -2.04
CA CYS A 54 6.87 10.68 -2.72
C CYS A 54 6.59 10.05 -4.08
N LEU A 55 6.85 10.78 -5.16
CA LEU A 55 6.52 10.35 -6.53
C LEU A 55 7.81 10.10 -7.32
N ASP A 56 7.99 8.86 -7.76
CA ASP A 56 8.99 8.50 -8.78
C ASP A 56 8.61 9.16 -10.12
N LEU A 57 9.58 9.81 -10.79
CA LEU A 57 9.39 10.54 -12.06
C LEU A 57 10.30 9.99 -13.18
N SER A 58 10.58 8.69 -13.16
CA SER A 58 11.25 8.03 -14.28
C SER A 58 10.37 7.96 -15.53
N GLU A 59 10.99 7.70 -16.69
CA GLU A 59 10.31 7.67 -17.99
C GLU A 59 9.19 6.62 -18.09
N GLU A 60 9.22 5.56 -17.27
CA GLU A 60 8.12 4.59 -17.20
C GLU A 60 6.78 5.23 -16.83
N MET A 61 6.79 6.32 -16.04
CA MET A 61 5.58 7.07 -15.68
C MET A 61 4.91 7.72 -16.90
N SER A 62 5.65 7.94 -17.98
CA SER A 62 5.19 8.54 -19.25
C SER A 62 4.74 7.52 -20.29
N LEU A 63 4.94 6.22 -20.06
CA LEU A 63 4.54 5.17 -21.01
C LEU A 63 3.01 5.02 -21.11
N GLN A 64 2.48 5.14 -22.33
CA GLN A 64 1.03 5.00 -22.62
C GLN A 64 0.58 3.52 -22.66
N LYS A 65 0.80 2.80 -21.55
CA LYS A 65 0.45 1.38 -21.37
C LYS A 65 -0.91 1.15 -20.67
N LEU A 66 -1.42 2.13 -19.91
CA LEU A 66 -2.70 2.03 -19.20
C LEU A 66 -3.89 2.42 -20.09
N GLU A 67 -5.04 1.79 -19.87
CA GLU A 67 -6.30 2.09 -20.55
C GLU A 67 -7.31 2.75 -19.59
N SER A 68 -7.89 3.87 -20.03
CA SER A 68 -8.95 4.59 -19.30
C SER A 68 -10.32 3.94 -19.52
N LEU A 69 -11.29 4.21 -18.63
CA LEU A 69 -12.66 3.67 -18.71
C LEU A 69 -13.44 4.00 -20.02
N ASN A 70 -12.91 4.86 -20.88
CA ASN A 70 -13.44 5.23 -22.19
C ASN A 70 -12.60 4.66 -23.37
N GLY A 71 -11.69 3.72 -23.12
CA GLY A 71 -10.80 3.12 -24.12
C GLY A 71 -9.62 4.00 -24.56
N LEU A 72 -9.42 5.18 -23.96
CA LEU A 72 -8.27 6.02 -24.28
C LEU A 72 -7.03 5.59 -23.49
N LYS A 73 -5.92 5.42 -24.20
CA LYS A 73 -4.62 5.19 -23.59
C LYS A 73 -4.17 6.40 -22.76
N THR A 74 -3.53 6.12 -21.64
CA THR A 74 -2.96 7.11 -20.72
C THR A 74 -1.63 6.59 -20.18
N ASN A 75 -0.80 7.51 -19.68
CA ASN A 75 0.39 7.17 -18.90
C ASN A 75 0.05 7.10 -17.41
N ALA A 76 1.00 6.62 -16.59
CA ALA A 76 0.82 6.51 -15.15
C ALA A 76 0.86 7.88 -14.45
N LEU A 77 1.67 8.83 -14.91
CA LEU A 77 1.74 10.18 -14.33
C LEU A 77 0.36 10.87 -14.30
N ASN A 78 -0.37 10.88 -15.43
CA ASN A 78 -1.71 11.48 -15.54
C ASN A 78 -2.75 10.83 -14.60
N ILE A 79 -2.53 9.58 -14.17
CA ILE A 79 -3.40 8.86 -13.24
C ILE A 79 -2.96 9.09 -11.81
N ALA A 80 -1.65 9.04 -11.54
CA ALA A 80 -1.07 9.39 -10.24
C ALA A 80 -1.42 10.83 -9.82
N GLN A 81 -1.33 11.81 -10.73
CA GLN A 81 -1.74 13.20 -10.48
C GLN A 81 -3.21 13.29 -10.03
N LYS A 82 -4.14 12.65 -10.76
CA LYS A 82 -5.57 12.64 -10.41
C LYS A 82 -5.85 11.88 -9.10
N MET A 83 -5.17 10.76 -8.89
CA MET A 83 -5.25 9.94 -7.68
C MET A 83 -4.81 10.75 -6.44
N ILE A 84 -3.65 11.40 -6.51
CA ILE A 84 -3.12 12.26 -5.45
C ILE A 84 -4.04 13.49 -5.24
N GLU A 85 -4.50 14.15 -6.30
CA GLU A 85 -5.44 15.27 -6.24
C GLU A 85 -6.75 14.90 -5.52
N MET A 86 -7.32 13.73 -5.85
CA MET A 86 -8.50 13.19 -5.18
C MET A 86 -8.23 12.85 -3.72
N PHE A 87 -7.11 12.18 -3.42
CA PHE A 87 -6.69 11.82 -2.06
C PHE A 87 -6.53 13.06 -1.18
N VAL A 88 -5.69 14.03 -1.59
CA VAL A 88 -5.39 15.24 -0.81
C VAL A 88 -6.66 16.04 -0.51
N ARG A 89 -7.54 16.22 -1.52
CA ARG A 89 -8.82 16.93 -1.33
C ARG A 89 -9.78 16.16 -0.42
N THR A 90 -9.83 14.83 -0.53
CA THR A 90 -10.70 13.98 0.30
C THR A 90 -10.24 13.98 1.75
N LYS A 91 -8.94 13.82 2.00
CA LYS A 91 -8.33 13.95 3.34
C LYS A 91 -8.59 15.33 3.94
N HIS A 92 -8.28 16.43 3.24
CA HIS A 92 -8.56 17.79 3.74
C HIS A 92 -10.05 18.01 4.05
N LYS A 93 -10.97 17.39 3.30
CA LYS A 93 -12.41 17.45 3.56
C LYS A 93 -12.84 16.67 4.82
N ILE A 94 -12.10 15.61 5.20
CA ILE A 94 -12.32 14.84 6.42
C ILE A 94 -11.78 15.59 7.65
N ASP A 95 -10.56 16.12 7.58
CA ASP A 95 -10.01 17.04 8.58
C ASP A 95 -9.09 18.09 7.92
N LYS A 96 -9.40 19.37 8.12
CA LYS A 96 -8.62 20.50 7.58
C LYS A 96 -7.26 20.67 8.24
N ARG A 97 -6.99 19.92 9.31
CA ARG A 97 -5.70 19.88 10.02
C ARG A 97 -4.72 18.87 9.41
N HIS A 98 -5.14 18.05 8.44
CA HIS A 98 -4.17 17.29 7.64
C HIS A 98 -3.27 18.26 6.86
N GLU A 99 -1.97 17.98 6.88
CA GLU A 99 -0.95 18.70 6.14
C GLU A 99 -0.32 17.75 5.13
N PHE A 100 0.04 18.28 3.96
CA PHE A 100 0.51 17.51 2.83
C PHE A 100 1.81 18.11 2.33
N ALA A 101 2.76 17.25 1.96
CA ALA A 101 4.01 17.63 1.31
C ALA A 101 4.21 16.79 0.04
N LEU A 102 4.87 17.37 -0.96
CA LEU A 102 5.21 16.70 -2.22
C LEU A 102 6.73 16.62 -2.37
N VAL A 103 7.22 15.40 -2.51
CA VAL A 103 8.61 15.05 -2.79
C VAL A 103 8.63 14.27 -4.11
N VAL A 104 9.62 14.54 -4.96
CA VAL A 104 9.82 13.80 -6.22
C VAL A 104 11.19 13.16 -6.25
N VAL A 105 11.30 12.05 -6.98
CA VAL A 105 12.53 11.28 -7.13
C VAL A 105 12.80 11.02 -8.61
N ASN A 106 13.89 11.58 -9.14
CA ASN A 106 14.51 11.14 -10.38
C ASN A 106 15.78 10.36 -10.02
N ASP A 107 16.98 10.73 -10.45
CA ASP A 107 18.21 10.25 -9.82
C ASP A 107 18.48 10.94 -8.47
N GLU A 108 17.98 12.17 -8.31
CA GLU A 108 18.06 12.95 -7.08
C GLU A 108 16.67 13.12 -6.43
N VAL A 109 16.66 13.51 -5.16
CA VAL A 109 15.43 13.68 -4.38
C VAL A 109 15.17 15.15 -4.09
N THR A 110 14.02 15.65 -4.56
CA THR A 110 13.64 17.05 -4.40
C THR A 110 12.34 17.20 -3.61
N TRP A 111 12.38 17.95 -2.51
CA TRP A 111 11.20 18.36 -1.76
C TRP A 111 10.59 19.61 -2.42
N LEU A 112 9.57 19.43 -3.26
CA LEU A 112 8.95 20.50 -4.05
C LEU A 112 7.99 21.37 -3.23
N SER A 113 7.12 20.73 -2.41
CA SER A 113 6.08 21.43 -1.66
C SER A 113 6.20 21.13 -0.18
N GLY A 114 6.37 22.18 0.64
CA GLY A 114 6.40 22.12 2.10
C GLY A 114 5.11 21.53 2.69
N PHE A 115 5.11 21.19 3.98
CA PHE A 115 3.86 20.85 4.65
C PHE A 115 2.88 22.03 4.59
N THR A 116 1.79 21.85 3.86
CA THR A 116 0.70 22.80 3.75
C THR A 116 -0.64 22.10 3.95
N SER A 117 -1.60 22.77 4.56
CA SER A 117 -2.98 22.28 4.65
C SER A 117 -3.85 22.72 3.47
N ASP A 118 -3.32 23.48 2.50
CA ASP A 118 -4.05 23.87 1.29
C ASP A 118 -3.84 22.88 0.13
N PRO A 119 -4.87 22.14 -0.30
CA PRO A 119 -4.77 21.24 -1.45
C PRO A 119 -4.32 21.94 -2.75
N ARG A 120 -4.57 23.25 -2.90
CA ARG A 120 -4.31 23.99 -4.14
C ARG A 120 -2.82 24.14 -4.42
N GLU A 121 -2.02 24.39 -3.39
CA GLU A 121 -0.56 24.51 -3.50
C GLU A 121 0.06 23.18 -3.95
N VAL A 122 -0.34 22.08 -3.30
CA VAL A 122 0.09 20.71 -3.67
C VAL A 122 -0.34 20.37 -5.09
N CYS A 123 -1.59 20.63 -5.46
CA CYS A 123 -2.08 20.39 -6.83
C CYS A 123 -1.32 21.22 -7.87
N SER A 124 -0.92 22.45 -7.53
CA SER A 124 -0.18 23.32 -8.46
C SER A 124 1.22 22.77 -8.74
N CYS A 125 1.93 22.26 -7.73
CA CYS A 125 3.22 21.60 -7.94
C CYS A 125 3.07 20.25 -8.66
N LEU A 126 2.00 19.50 -8.34
CA LEU A 126 1.74 18.15 -8.86
C LEU A 126 1.45 18.11 -10.38
N TYR A 127 0.82 19.17 -10.92
CA TYR A 127 0.53 19.29 -12.35
C TYR A 127 1.62 20.03 -13.15
N ASP A 128 2.70 20.47 -12.51
CA ASP A 128 3.89 21.10 -13.12
C ASP A 128 5.09 20.12 -13.14
N LEU A 129 4.81 18.82 -13.26
CA LEU A 129 5.80 17.74 -13.25
C LEU A 129 6.00 17.15 -14.65
N ASP A 130 7.25 16.81 -14.94
CA ASP A 130 7.68 16.08 -16.15
C ASP A 130 8.55 14.88 -15.75
N THR A 131 8.74 13.92 -16.66
CA THR A 131 9.52 12.69 -16.43
C THR A 131 10.91 12.75 -17.04
N SER A 132 11.89 12.14 -16.38
CA SER A 132 13.26 11.99 -16.90
C SER A 132 13.64 10.52 -17.08
N VAL A 133 14.57 10.24 -18.00
CA VAL A 133 15.34 8.98 -17.95
C VAL A 133 16.17 9.01 -16.67
N CYS A 134 16.15 7.93 -15.88
CA CYS A 134 16.81 7.85 -14.57
C CYS A 134 17.50 6.49 -14.39
N ASP A 135 18.80 6.48 -14.10
CA ASP A 135 19.57 5.23 -13.95
C ASP A 135 19.42 4.62 -12.52
N SER A 136 19.10 5.43 -11.52
CA SER A 136 19.23 5.05 -10.10
C SER A 136 18.13 5.62 -9.19
N PHE A 137 17.65 4.84 -8.22
CA PHE A 137 16.69 5.31 -7.21
C PHE A 137 17.38 5.44 -5.84
N ASN A 138 17.63 6.69 -5.43
CA ASN A 138 18.36 7.03 -4.21
C ASN A 138 17.48 6.99 -2.96
N LEU A 139 17.15 5.78 -2.49
CA LEU A 139 16.26 5.58 -1.32
C LEU A 139 16.90 6.07 0.00
N ASP A 140 18.22 5.94 0.16
CA ASP A 140 18.95 6.58 1.27
C ASP A 140 18.74 8.11 1.24
N GLY A 141 18.96 8.75 0.09
CA GLY A 141 18.76 10.19 -0.10
C GLY A 141 17.36 10.63 0.28
N LEU A 142 16.35 9.84 -0.12
CA LEU A 142 14.96 10.07 0.24
C LEU A 142 14.75 10.04 1.76
N PHE A 143 15.13 8.95 2.42
CA PHE A 143 14.96 8.85 3.88
C PHE A 143 15.81 9.85 4.68
N ASN A 144 17.01 10.20 4.22
CA ASN A 144 17.83 11.26 4.80
C ASN A 144 17.11 12.63 4.69
N LEU A 145 16.53 12.94 3.53
CA LEU A 145 15.77 14.18 3.33
C LEU A 145 14.51 14.22 4.21
N ILE A 146 13.77 13.12 4.31
CA ILE A 146 12.62 13.02 5.23
C ILE A 146 13.08 13.26 6.68
N GLN A 147 14.14 12.58 7.15
CA GLN A 147 14.67 12.74 8.52
C GLN A 147 15.19 14.15 8.82
N GLN A 148 15.59 14.94 7.81
CA GLN A 148 15.99 16.35 7.96
C GLN A 148 14.81 17.34 7.93
N LYS A 149 13.65 16.92 7.42
CA LYS A 149 12.49 17.79 7.17
C LYS A 149 11.30 17.53 8.09
N ILE A 150 11.27 16.40 8.78
CA ILE A 150 10.23 16.07 9.76
C ILE A 150 10.76 16.09 11.19
N GLU A 151 9.89 16.46 12.11
CA GLU A 151 9.98 16.04 13.51
C GLU A 151 8.95 14.93 13.74
N LEU A 152 9.28 13.97 14.61
CA LEU A 152 8.34 12.92 15.02
C LEU A 152 7.76 13.28 16.40
N PRO A 153 6.45 13.08 16.61
CA PRO A 153 5.81 13.37 17.88
C PRO A 153 6.28 12.41 18.97
N ILE A 154 6.39 12.92 20.20
CA ILE A 154 6.75 12.15 21.39
C ILE A 154 5.59 12.26 22.39
N THR A 155 5.26 11.14 23.04
CA THR A 155 4.21 11.04 24.08
C THR A 155 4.74 10.28 25.28
N GLU A 156 4.30 10.62 26.49
CA GLU A 156 4.69 9.91 27.71
C GLU A 156 4.24 8.44 27.75
N ASN A 157 3.10 8.10 27.12
CA ASN A 157 2.60 6.74 27.02
C ASN A 157 1.92 6.49 25.67
N ILE A 158 2.61 5.75 24.79
CA ILE A 158 2.20 5.45 23.41
C ILE A 158 0.87 4.68 23.33
N GLN A 159 0.49 3.94 24.37
CA GLN A 159 -0.71 3.08 24.38
C GLN A 159 -1.99 3.83 24.79
N THR A 160 -1.87 4.96 25.48
CA THR A 160 -3.03 5.69 26.07
C THR A 160 -3.11 7.15 25.65
N ILE A 161 -1.99 7.82 25.40
CA ILE A 161 -1.94 9.21 24.99
C ILE A 161 -1.91 9.26 23.46
N PRO A 162 -2.91 9.91 22.81
CA PRO A 162 -2.86 10.11 21.37
C PRO A 162 -1.81 11.17 21.01
N PRO A 163 -1.05 10.99 19.91
CA PRO A 163 -0.08 11.99 19.48
C PRO A 163 -0.79 13.22 18.89
N PRO A 164 -0.15 14.40 18.88
CA PRO A 164 -0.74 15.62 18.29
C PRO A 164 -0.99 15.51 16.77
N TYR A 165 -0.23 14.65 16.09
CA TYR A 165 -0.36 14.25 14.69
C TYR A 165 0.31 12.88 14.50
N ILE A 166 0.19 12.26 13.32
CA ILE A 166 1.11 11.20 12.85
C ILE A 166 1.75 11.62 11.53
N VAL A 167 2.85 10.95 11.15
CA VAL A 167 3.50 11.16 9.84
C VAL A 167 3.27 9.92 8.98
N ARG A 168 2.76 10.12 7.76
CA ARG A 168 2.52 9.05 6.77
C ARG A 168 3.26 9.38 5.49
N MET A 169 4.30 8.64 5.18
CA MET A 169 4.98 8.68 3.89
C MET A 169 4.31 7.69 2.94
N ILE A 170 3.97 8.12 1.73
CA ILE A 170 3.40 7.27 0.68
C ILE A 170 4.32 7.36 -0.53
N LEU A 171 4.99 6.26 -0.88
CA LEU A 171 5.87 6.16 -2.04
C LEU A 171 5.12 5.54 -3.21
N ILE A 172 5.04 6.25 -4.33
CA ILE A 172 4.63 5.71 -5.63
C ILE A 172 5.92 5.44 -6.42
N TYR A 173 6.18 4.17 -6.71
CA TYR A 173 7.40 3.66 -7.33
C TYR A 173 7.06 2.85 -8.59
N ILE A 174 7.85 2.98 -9.67
CA ILE A 174 7.53 2.34 -10.96
C ILE A 174 8.67 1.55 -11.61
N ARG A 175 9.94 1.84 -11.27
CA ARG A 175 11.08 1.29 -12.01
C ARG A 175 11.18 -0.24 -11.87
N ALA A 176 11.31 -0.92 -13.00
CA ALA A 176 11.45 -2.38 -13.05
C ALA A 176 12.92 -2.86 -13.12
N SER A 177 13.79 -2.04 -13.74
CA SER A 177 15.22 -2.33 -13.94
C SER A 177 16.11 -1.80 -12.82
N CYS A 178 15.55 -1.04 -11.87
CA CYS A 178 16.28 -0.45 -10.76
C CYS A 178 15.85 -1.15 -9.45
N HIS A 179 16.80 -1.51 -8.60
CA HIS A 179 16.51 -1.93 -7.24
C HIS A 179 16.76 -0.73 -6.31
N PRO A 180 15.83 -0.37 -5.40
CA PRO A 180 16.04 0.77 -4.48
C PRO A 180 17.29 0.55 -3.62
N GLN A 181 18.31 1.40 -3.80
CA GLN A 181 19.60 1.20 -3.13
C GLN A 181 19.55 1.71 -1.69
N LEU A 182 20.07 0.89 -0.76
CA LEU A 182 20.10 1.22 0.66
C LEU A 182 21.42 0.80 1.32
N ALA A 183 22.25 1.80 1.64
CA ALA A 183 23.57 1.63 2.23
C ALA A 183 23.54 1.29 3.72
N SER A 184 22.43 1.55 4.44
CA SER A 184 22.30 1.14 5.85
C SER A 184 20.85 1.13 6.36
N MET A 185 20.28 -0.07 6.53
CA MET A 185 19.01 -0.29 7.26
C MET A 185 19.01 0.33 8.67
N GLU A 186 20.16 0.39 9.35
CA GLU A 186 20.26 0.91 10.72
C GLU A 186 19.84 2.39 10.83
N ARG A 187 20.11 3.20 9.79
CA ARG A 187 19.69 4.61 9.76
C ARG A 187 18.18 4.75 9.58
N LEU A 188 17.57 3.86 8.80
CA LEU A 188 16.13 3.86 8.54
C LEU A 188 15.34 3.24 9.70
N ASN A 189 15.91 2.26 10.41
CA ASN A 189 15.30 1.63 11.57
C ASN A 189 14.83 2.67 12.60
N LYS A 190 15.58 3.76 12.85
CA LYS A 190 15.17 4.80 13.81
C LYS A 190 13.85 5.50 13.45
N ILE A 191 13.57 5.72 12.16
CA ILE A 191 12.31 6.34 11.69
C ILE A 191 11.21 5.28 11.51
N LEU A 192 11.54 4.11 10.93
CA LEU A 192 10.58 3.03 10.70
C LEU A 192 10.02 2.43 12.00
N GLN A 193 10.83 2.31 13.05
CA GLN A 193 10.40 1.80 14.37
C GLN A 193 9.55 2.80 15.18
N SER A 194 9.35 4.04 14.70
CA SER A 194 8.46 5.00 15.37
C SER A 194 7.00 4.52 15.31
N ALA A 195 6.31 4.52 16.47
CA ALA A 195 4.89 4.21 16.56
C ALA A 195 3.98 5.23 15.82
N TYR A 196 4.54 6.37 15.39
CA TYR A 196 3.83 7.48 14.75
C TYR A 196 4.34 7.82 13.35
N PHE A 197 5.18 6.96 12.77
CA PHE A 197 5.59 7.01 11.37
C PHE A 197 5.05 5.81 10.60
N PHE A 198 4.46 6.05 9.42
CA PHE A 198 3.94 5.02 8.52
C PHE A 198 4.59 5.20 7.15
N PHE A 199 4.90 4.10 6.46
CA PHE A 199 5.56 4.08 5.15
C PHE A 199 4.81 3.17 4.19
N ASP A 200 3.81 3.73 3.52
CA ASP A 200 2.98 3.03 2.55
C ASP A 200 3.66 3.04 1.17
N VAL A 201 3.44 1.98 0.36
CA VAL A 201 4.05 1.83 -0.97
C VAL A 201 3.01 1.43 -2.01
N ILE A 202 2.97 2.14 -3.12
CA ILE A 202 2.24 1.79 -4.34
C ILE A 202 3.29 1.47 -5.40
N TYR A 203 3.46 0.19 -5.71
CA TYR A 203 4.40 -0.30 -6.70
C TYR A 203 3.68 -0.57 -8.02
N ILE A 204 4.01 0.22 -9.04
CA ILE A 204 3.51 0.09 -10.39
C ILE A 204 4.51 -0.77 -11.17
N HIS A 205 4.22 -2.04 -11.42
CA HIS A 205 5.15 -2.95 -12.11
C HIS A 205 4.85 -3.06 -13.60
N ASN A 206 5.83 -3.44 -14.44
CA ASN A 206 5.72 -3.38 -15.90
C ASN A 206 4.62 -4.25 -16.56
N GLY A 207 4.00 -5.15 -15.78
CA GLY A 207 2.87 -5.99 -16.19
C GLY A 207 3.19 -7.19 -17.09
N THR A 208 4.47 -7.43 -17.37
CA THR A 208 4.97 -8.40 -18.34
C THR A 208 5.35 -9.74 -17.70
N GLU A 209 4.95 -10.85 -18.32
CA GLU A 209 5.21 -12.23 -17.86
C GLU A 209 6.62 -12.77 -18.24
N GLU A 210 7.53 -11.90 -18.67
CA GLU A 210 8.92 -12.31 -18.96
C GLU A 210 9.59 -12.79 -17.66
N MET A 211 10.25 -13.96 -17.69
CA MET A 211 10.70 -14.64 -16.45
C MET A 211 11.70 -13.83 -15.63
N GLU A 212 12.47 -12.96 -16.27
CA GLU A 212 13.49 -12.10 -15.66
C GLU A 212 12.82 -10.90 -14.95
N GLU A 213 11.96 -10.12 -15.64
CA GLU A 213 11.14 -9.08 -15.00
C GLU A 213 10.25 -9.65 -13.89
N THR A 214 9.67 -10.84 -14.11
CA THR A 214 8.88 -11.59 -13.11
C THR A 214 9.68 -11.99 -11.87
N SER A 215 11.01 -11.97 -11.95
CA SER A 215 11.91 -12.18 -10.80
C SER A 215 12.24 -10.85 -10.13
N ASN A 216 12.66 -9.83 -10.88
CA ASN A 216 12.96 -8.49 -10.36
C ASN A 216 11.75 -7.88 -9.61
N ASN A 217 10.55 -7.98 -10.18
CA ASN A 217 9.31 -7.48 -9.56
C ASN A 217 9.07 -8.11 -8.16
N LYS A 218 9.43 -9.39 -7.97
CA LYS A 218 9.30 -10.08 -6.68
C LYS A 218 10.39 -9.65 -5.69
N GLU A 219 11.60 -9.37 -6.15
CA GLU A 219 12.68 -8.87 -5.31
C GLU A 219 12.40 -7.45 -4.81
N ILE A 220 11.90 -6.57 -5.70
CA ILE A 220 11.46 -5.21 -5.35
C ILE A 220 10.30 -5.26 -4.34
N TYR A 221 9.28 -6.09 -4.59
CA TYR A 221 8.17 -6.28 -3.65
C TYR A 221 8.61 -6.88 -2.30
N SER A 222 9.56 -7.84 -2.31
CA SER A 222 10.17 -8.41 -1.11
C SER A 222 10.95 -7.37 -0.31
N PHE A 223 11.71 -6.51 -0.99
CA PHE A 223 12.47 -5.42 -0.38
C PHE A 223 11.54 -4.42 0.33
N PHE A 224 10.48 -3.94 -0.33
CA PHE A 224 9.52 -3.04 0.31
C PHE A 224 8.74 -3.71 1.46
N ASN A 225 8.57 -5.04 1.44
CA ASN A 225 8.01 -5.76 2.59
C ASN A 225 8.94 -5.80 3.80
N GLN A 226 10.26 -5.87 3.61
CA GLN A 226 11.24 -5.88 4.71
C GLN A 226 11.31 -4.54 5.48
N LEU A 227 10.88 -3.42 4.86
CA LEU A 227 10.84 -2.11 5.50
C LEU A 227 9.64 -1.92 6.47
N ASP A 228 8.59 -2.73 6.35
CA ASP A 228 7.39 -2.66 7.20
C ASP A 228 7.55 -3.54 8.45
N THR A 229 8.50 -3.17 9.31
CA THR A 229 8.87 -3.90 10.53
C THR A 229 7.77 -4.01 11.61
N LYS A 230 6.56 -3.52 11.33
CA LYS A 230 5.41 -3.45 12.25
C LYS A 230 4.13 -4.07 11.69
N GLY A 231 4.10 -4.46 10.41
CA GLY A 231 2.88 -4.91 9.73
C GLY A 231 1.77 -3.85 9.68
N THR A 232 2.14 -2.56 9.60
CA THR A 232 1.20 -1.43 9.68
C THR A 232 1.06 -0.64 8.39
N SER A 233 1.88 -0.97 7.38
CA SER A 233 1.97 -0.20 6.13
C SER A 233 1.01 -0.75 5.08
N TYR A 234 0.34 0.15 4.37
CA TYR A 234 -0.42 -0.22 3.17
C TYR A 234 0.55 -0.46 2.01
N LYS A 235 0.41 -1.60 1.35
CA LYS A 235 1.20 -1.96 0.17
C LYS A 235 0.24 -2.39 -0.94
N TYR A 236 0.43 -1.82 -2.12
CA TYR A 236 -0.33 -2.15 -3.32
C TYR A 236 0.62 -2.42 -4.47
N ASP A 237 0.50 -3.57 -5.11
CA ASP A 237 1.03 -3.87 -6.43
C ASP A 237 -0.03 -3.59 -7.50
N VAL A 238 0.35 -2.91 -8.58
CA VAL A 238 -0.53 -2.56 -9.71
C VAL A 238 0.22 -2.73 -11.02
N SER A 239 -0.44 -3.32 -12.03
CA SER A 239 0.15 -3.45 -13.35
C SER A 239 0.12 -2.13 -14.13
N LEU A 240 1.23 -1.78 -14.78
CA LEU A 240 1.32 -0.70 -15.76
C LEU A 240 0.57 -1.04 -17.07
N THR A 241 0.21 -2.30 -17.29
CA THR A 241 -0.65 -2.78 -18.37
C THR A 241 -2.01 -3.21 -17.83
N GLY A 242 -3.10 -2.56 -18.27
CA GLY A 242 -4.45 -2.85 -17.76
C GLY A 242 -5.29 -1.60 -17.58
N GLN A 243 -6.32 -1.69 -16.73
CA GLN A 243 -7.25 -0.59 -16.49
C GLN A 243 -6.70 0.41 -15.48
N ALA A 244 -6.65 1.69 -15.85
CA ALA A 244 -6.26 2.79 -14.96
C ALA A 244 -7.13 2.91 -13.68
N LEU A 245 -8.30 2.25 -13.65
CA LEU A 245 -9.15 2.14 -12.46
C LEU A 245 -8.46 1.41 -11.30
N GLU A 246 -7.59 0.43 -11.58
CA GLU A 246 -6.89 -0.33 -10.53
C GLU A 246 -5.98 0.59 -9.73
N LEU A 247 -5.17 1.40 -10.40
CA LEU A 247 -4.33 2.42 -9.77
C LEU A 247 -5.16 3.46 -9.00
N HIS A 248 -6.29 3.92 -9.56
CA HIS A 248 -7.19 4.84 -8.87
C HIS A 248 -7.74 4.28 -7.54
N ASN A 249 -7.89 2.97 -7.40
CA ASN A 249 -8.41 2.34 -6.18
C ASN A 249 -7.37 2.28 -5.04
N CYS A 250 -6.07 2.49 -5.31
CA CYS A 250 -5.01 2.37 -4.31
C CYS A 250 -4.92 3.55 -3.31
N MET A 251 -5.61 4.67 -3.56
CA MET A 251 -5.67 5.82 -2.65
C MET A 251 -7.11 6.33 -2.43
N ALA A 252 -8.11 5.45 -2.55
CA ALA A 252 -9.54 5.74 -2.41
C ALA A 252 -10.03 5.75 -0.94
#